data_AF-A0A0F8YXV9-F1
#
_entry.id   AF-A0A0F8YXV9-F1
#
_cell.length_a   1.000
_cell.length_b   1.000
_cell.length_c   1.000
_cell.angle_alpha   90.00
_cell.angle_beta   90.00
_cell.angle_gamma   90.00
#
_symmetry.space_group_name_H-M   'P 1'
#
loop_
_entity.id
_entity.type
_entity.pdbx_description
1 polymer ?
#
loop_
_entity_poly.entity_id
_entity_poly.type
_entity_poly.pdbx_seq_one_letter_code
_entity_poly.pdbx_strand_id
1 'polypeptide(L)'
;MSDIHERDRQLFTTSDLLSWAPPKQYRIISGGILNVKNRMLLFGDEGSWKSILAVHTAQCLARGSRWLGFYTYPANVLRLQIELPMYMDRERLEKYCISSKQIYLARDSHNSITAEQLDRLDLKATEWAYPENAINRTEQFIHIDESSGWESLRRNIMNCIE
;
A
#
# COMPACT_ATOMS: atom_id res chain seq x y z
N MET A 1 22.85 24.58 32.06
CA MET A 1 23.14 24.57 30.61
C MET A 1 22.22 23.52 30.02
N SER A 2 21.11 23.95 29.43
CA SER A 2 20.17 23.04 28.77
C SER A 2 20.80 22.59 27.46
N ASP A 3 21.22 21.34 27.44
CA ASP A 3 21.92 20.75 26.32
C ASP A 3 21.01 20.77 25.09
N ILE A 4 21.50 21.30 23.97
CA ILE A 4 20.73 21.44 22.72
C ILE A 4 20.27 20.07 22.19
N HIS A 5 20.86 19.00 22.71
CA HIS A 5 20.57 17.60 22.44
C HIS A 5 19.29 17.06 23.13
N GLU A 6 18.74 17.72 24.16
CA GLU A 6 17.54 17.23 24.83
C GLU A 6 16.23 17.61 24.13
N ARG A 7 16.23 18.62 23.25
CA ARG A 7 15.01 19.12 22.58
C ARG A 7 14.87 18.72 21.11
N ASP A 8 15.95 18.29 20.44
CA ASP A 8 15.90 17.72 19.09
C ASP A 8 16.70 16.42 19.01
N ARG A 9 16.01 15.27 19.06
CA ARG A 9 16.58 13.92 18.82
C ARG A 9 17.01 13.70 17.35
N GLN A 10 17.50 14.72 16.64
CA GLN A 10 17.78 14.66 15.21
C GLN A 10 19.21 15.03 14.80
N LEU A 11 20.07 15.43 15.75
CA LEU A 11 21.47 15.69 15.45
C LEU A 11 22.33 14.51 15.89
N PHE A 12 22.97 13.86 14.92
CA PHE A 12 23.87 12.74 15.13
C PHE A 12 25.29 13.20 14.79
N THR A 13 26.27 12.89 15.65
CA THR A 13 27.67 13.02 15.28
C THR A 13 28.04 11.98 14.22
N THR A 14 29.20 12.15 13.57
CA THR A 14 29.73 11.15 12.64
C THR A 14 29.88 9.78 13.32
N SER A 15 30.29 9.75 14.60
CA SER A 15 30.42 8.49 15.35
C SER A 15 29.05 7.84 15.60
N ASP A 16 28.03 8.63 15.87
CA ASP A 16 26.66 8.14 16.08
C ASP A 16 26.09 7.54 14.78
N LEU A 17 26.33 8.20 13.64
CA LEU A 17 25.91 7.67 12.33
C LEU A 17 26.65 6.38 11.96
N LEU A 18 27.96 6.29 12.23
CA LEU A 18 28.76 5.09 11.93
C LEU A 18 28.41 3.90 12.82
N SER A 19 27.92 4.15 14.05
CA SER A 19 27.47 3.12 14.98
C SER A 19 25.99 2.74 14.80
N TRP A 20 25.23 3.55 14.06
CA TRP A 20 23.82 3.30 13.79
C TRP A 20 23.63 2.16 12.78
N ALA A 21 22.71 1.25 13.11
CA ALA A 21 22.25 0.20 12.21
C ALA A 21 20.79 0.45 11.82
N PRO A 22 20.41 0.25 10.55
CA PRO A 22 19.04 0.44 10.11
C PRO A 22 18.09 -0.57 10.80
N PRO A 23 16.83 -0.18 11.08
CA PRO A 23 15.81 -1.10 11.52
C PRO A 23 15.67 -2.29 10.54
N LYS A 24 15.32 -3.47 11.04
CA LYS A 24 15.14 -4.69 10.23
C LYS A 24 14.22 -4.48 9.02
N GLN A 25 13.20 -3.64 9.15
CA GLN A 25 12.24 -3.29 8.10
C GLN A 25 12.23 -1.78 7.91
N TYR A 26 13.19 -1.25 7.15
CA TYR A 26 13.23 0.17 6.81
C TYR A 26 12.70 0.49 5.41
N ARG A 27 12.40 -0.53 4.59
CA ARG A 27 11.93 -0.38 3.21
C ARG A 27 10.49 -0.89 3.10
N ILE A 28 9.65 -0.12 2.41
CA ILE A 28 8.30 -0.51 2.01
C ILE A 28 8.35 -1.00 0.55
N ILE A 29 9.04 -0.24 -0.31
CA ILE A 29 9.39 -0.60 -1.70
C ILE A 29 10.91 -0.55 -1.82
N SER A 30 11.50 -1.61 -2.36
CA SER A 30 12.95 -1.74 -2.57
C SER A 30 13.49 -0.74 -3.61
N GLY A 31 14.82 -0.71 -3.79
CA GLY A 31 15.48 0.21 -4.74
C GLY A 31 15.52 1.67 -4.31
N GLY A 32 15.16 1.96 -3.05
CA GLY A 32 15.14 3.33 -2.51
C GLY A 32 13.88 4.12 -2.87
N ILE A 33 12.87 3.48 -3.46
CA ILE A 33 11.62 4.13 -3.89
C ILE A 33 10.78 4.61 -2.71
N LEU A 34 10.58 3.76 -1.69
CA LEU A 34 9.78 4.12 -0.53
C LEU A 34 10.34 3.44 0.72
N ASN A 35 10.92 4.24 1.60
CA ASN A 35 11.36 3.83 2.93
C ASN A 35 10.30 4.17 3.98
N VAL A 36 10.36 3.48 5.12
CA VAL A 36 9.52 3.78 6.29
C VAL A 36 9.77 5.23 6.71
N LYS A 37 8.69 5.96 7.04
CA LYS A 37 8.66 7.42 7.33
C LYS A 37 8.95 8.35 6.15
N ASN A 38 9.24 7.84 4.96
CA ASN A 38 9.35 8.67 3.75
C ASN A 38 7.99 8.81 3.06
N ARG A 39 7.88 9.80 2.17
CA ARG A 39 6.72 10.00 1.31
C ARG A 39 7.13 9.80 -0.15
N MET A 40 6.35 9.03 -0.89
CA MET A 40 6.47 8.91 -2.34
C MET A 40 5.34 9.71 -3.00
N LEU A 41 5.68 10.49 -4.02
CA LEU A 41 4.72 11.25 -4.82
C LEU A 41 4.61 10.62 -6.21
N LEU A 42 3.38 10.31 -6.64
CA LEU A 42 3.07 9.94 -8.01
C LEU A 42 2.48 11.18 -8.70
N PHE A 43 3.10 11.64 -9.79
CA PHE A 43 2.69 12.83 -10.53
C PHE A 43 2.56 12.53 -12.03
N GLY A 44 1.79 13.34 -12.72
CA GLY A 44 1.49 13.19 -14.15
C GLY A 44 0.14 13.80 -14.50
N ASP A 45 -0.15 13.93 -15.79
CA ASP A 45 -1.36 14.57 -16.29
C ASP A 45 -2.64 13.77 -16.02
N GLU A 46 -3.81 14.39 -16.21
CA GLU A 46 -5.08 13.66 -16.19
C GLU A 46 -5.04 12.46 -17.16
N GLY A 47 -5.60 11.33 -16.72
CA GLY A 47 -5.57 10.11 -17.53
C GLY A 47 -4.23 9.38 -17.55
N SER A 48 -3.19 9.84 -16.84
CA SER A 48 -1.87 9.18 -16.77
C SER A 48 -1.82 7.96 -15.83
N TRP A 49 -2.96 7.30 -15.60
CA TRP A 49 -3.07 6.05 -14.83
C TRP A 49 -2.67 6.13 -13.34
N LYS A 50 -2.52 7.33 -12.76
CA LYS A 50 -2.13 7.52 -11.34
C LYS A 50 -3.01 6.75 -10.36
N SER A 51 -4.33 6.83 -10.51
CA SER A 51 -5.27 6.15 -9.61
C SER A 51 -5.19 4.63 -9.74
N ILE A 52 -4.96 4.11 -10.96
CA ILE A 52 -4.74 2.66 -11.17
C ILE A 52 -3.41 2.24 -10.57
N LEU A 53 -2.36 3.04 -10.73
CA LEU A 53 -1.06 2.77 -10.13
C LEU A 53 -1.16 2.79 -8.60
N ALA A 54 -1.94 3.70 -8.00
CA ALA A 54 -2.19 3.72 -6.56
C ALA A 54 -2.91 2.44 -6.07
N VAL A 55 -3.91 1.96 -6.82
CA VAL A 55 -4.57 0.66 -6.56
C VAL A 55 -3.56 -0.48 -6.66
N HIS A 56 -2.76 -0.51 -7.72
CA HIS A 56 -1.72 -1.52 -7.92
C HIS A 56 -0.68 -1.51 -6.80
N THR A 57 -0.21 -0.33 -6.38
CA THR A 57 0.69 -0.16 -5.23
C THR A 57 0.09 -0.74 -3.96
N ALA A 58 -1.14 -0.36 -3.62
CA ALA A 58 -1.79 -0.83 -2.39
C ALA A 58 -1.91 -2.36 -2.37
N GLN A 59 -2.28 -2.93 -3.50
CA GLN A 59 -2.43 -4.35 -3.71
C GLN A 59 -1.09 -5.11 -3.67
N CYS A 60 -0.02 -4.56 -4.24
CA CYS A 60 1.32 -5.14 -4.17
C CYS A 60 1.87 -5.11 -2.74
N LEU A 61 1.73 -3.98 -2.05
CA LEU A 61 2.15 -3.81 -0.66
C LEU A 61 1.38 -4.72 0.28
N ALA A 62 0.08 -4.89 0.09
CA ALA A 62 -0.73 -5.81 0.89
C ALA A 62 -0.22 -7.26 0.76
N ARG A 63 0.12 -7.70 -0.44
CA ARG A 63 0.55 -9.09 -0.70
C ARG A 63 2.05 -9.34 -0.51
N GLY A 64 2.88 -8.30 -0.48
CA GLY A 64 4.33 -8.43 -0.66
C GLY A 64 4.73 -8.84 -2.09
N SER A 65 3.91 -8.54 -3.09
CA SER A 65 4.21 -8.87 -4.49
C SER A 65 5.04 -7.78 -5.16
N ARG A 66 5.76 -8.12 -6.24
CA ARG A 66 6.61 -7.13 -6.92
C ARG A 66 5.77 -5.98 -7.49
N TRP A 67 6.13 -4.76 -7.12
CA TRP A 67 5.56 -3.54 -7.69
C TRP A 67 6.45 -3.03 -8.81
N LEU A 68 6.00 -3.11 -10.07
CA LEU A 68 6.77 -2.73 -11.26
C LEU A 68 8.19 -3.34 -11.31
N GLY A 69 8.35 -4.57 -10.80
CA GLY A 69 9.63 -5.27 -10.72
C GLY A 69 10.41 -5.08 -9.40
N PHE A 70 10.04 -4.10 -8.58
CA PHE A 70 10.64 -3.87 -7.27
C PHE A 70 10.01 -4.78 -6.21
N TYR A 71 10.84 -5.35 -5.33
CA TYR A 71 10.34 -6.06 -4.16
C TYR A 71 9.60 -5.12 -3.22
N THR A 72 8.49 -5.59 -2.67
CA THR A 72 7.72 -4.93 -1.63
C THR A 72 7.75 -5.76 -0.36
N TYR A 73 7.51 -5.11 0.77
CA TYR A 73 7.35 -5.79 2.05
C TYR A 73 5.87 -5.78 2.44
N PRO A 74 5.27 -6.95 2.75
CA PRO A 74 3.87 -7.05 3.18
C PRO A 74 3.54 -6.06 4.30
N ALA A 75 2.47 -5.30 4.14
CA ALA A 75 1.99 -4.35 5.15
C ALA A 75 0.47 -4.18 5.07
N ASN A 76 -0.13 -3.69 6.16
CA ASN A 76 -1.50 -3.20 6.11
C ASN A 76 -1.51 -1.87 5.35
N VAL A 77 -2.39 -1.75 4.37
CA VAL A 77 -2.48 -0.58 3.50
C VAL A 77 -3.87 0.01 3.58
N LEU A 78 -3.94 1.30 3.85
CA LEU A 78 -5.14 2.09 3.68
C LEU A 78 -5.04 2.90 2.38
N ARG A 79 -5.91 2.61 1.42
CA ARG A 79 -6.10 3.44 0.22
C ARG A 79 -7.28 4.37 0.43
N LEU A 80 -7.01 5.67 0.38
CA LEU A 80 -7.99 6.73 0.45
C LEU A 80 -8.30 7.27 -0.95
N GLN A 81 -9.55 7.17 -1.39
CA GLN A 81 -10.03 7.73 -2.66
C GLN A 81 -10.93 8.93 -2.37
N ILE A 82 -10.59 10.08 -2.93
CA ILE A 82 -11.29 11.35 -2.63
C ILE A 82 -11.97 11.98 -3.84
N GLU A 83 -11.63 11.51 -5.04
CA GLU A 83 -12.08 12.14 -6.29
C GLU A 83 -13.31 11.46 -6.90
N LEU A 84 -13.51 10.17 -6.64
CA LEU A 84 -14.56 9.39 -7.30
C LEU A 84 -15.62 8.93 -6.31
N PRO A 85 -16.90 8.90 -6.74
CA PRO A 85 -17.95 8.23 -5.99
C PRO A 85 -17.64 6.75 -5.75
N MET A 86 -18.13 6.23 -4.62
CA MET A 86 -17.87 4.86 -4.17
C MET A 86 -18.23 3.79 -5.22
N TYR A 87 -19.30 3.99 -6.00
CA TYR A 87 -19.70 3.02 -7.02
C TYR A 87 -18.67 2.89 -8.16
N MET A 88 -18.08 4.01 -8.60
CA MET A 88 -17.04 4.01 -9.64
C MET A 88 -15.74 3.41 -9.13
N ASP A 89 -15.41 3.71 -7.87
CA ASP A 89 -14.22 3.17 -7.21
C ASP A 89 -14.33 1.66 -6.99
N ARG A 90 -15.52 1.17 -6.59
CA ARG A 90 -15.84 -0.26 -6.51
C ARG A 90 -15.66 -0.94 -7.85
N GLU A 91 -16.23 -0.40 -8.93
CA GLU A 91 -16.13 -1.00 -10.26
C GLU A 91 -14.66 -1.11 -10.72
N ARG A 92 -13.86 -0.09 -10.42
CA ARG A 92 -12.42 -0.08 -10.73
C ARG A 92 -11.66 -1.16 -9.96
N LEU A 93 -11.92 -1.29 -8.66
CA LEU A 93 -11.31 -2.33 -7.83
C LEU A 93 -11.71 -3.72 -8.31
N GLU A 94 -12.99 -3.94 -8.59
CA GLU A 94 -13.51 -5.23 -9.07
C GLU A 94 -12.82 -5.65 -10.37
N LYS A 95 -12.73 -4.75 -11.36
CA LYS A 95 -11.99 -4.99 -12.61
C LYS A 95 -10.53 -5.34 -12.37
N TYR A 96 -9.86 -4.64 -11.45
CA TYR A 96 -8.47 -4.89 -11.11
C TYR A 96 -8.29 -6.27 -10.45
N CYS A 97 -9.15 -6.64 -9.50
CA CYS A 97 -9.08 -7.92 -8.80
C CYS A 97 -9.37 -9.09 -9.73
N ILE A 98 -10.41 -9.01 -10.57
CA ILE A 98 -10.73 -10.05 -11.57
C ILE A 98 -9.53 -10.27 -12.50
N SER A 99 -8.95 -9.19 -13.02
CA SER A 99 -7.77 -9.26 -13.88
C SER A 99 -6.56 -9.86 -13.15
N SER A 100 -6.36 -9.49 -11.88
CA SER A 100 -5.30 -10.05 -11.04
C SER A 100 -5.46 -11.55 -10.82
N LYS A 101 -6.69 -12.04 -10.60
CA LYS A 101 -7.01 -13.46 -10.44
C LYS A 101 -6.68 -14.23 -11.73
N GLN A 102 -7.12 -13.72 -12.88
CA GLN A 102 -6.86 -14.33 -14.18
C GLN A 102 -5.36 -14.43 -14.49
N ILE A 103 -4.59 -13.37 -14.22
CA ILE A 103 -3.13 -13.39 -14.40
C ILE A 103 -2.48 -14.42 -13.48
N TYR A 104 -2.95 -14.57 -12.23
CA TYR A 104 -2.44 -15.58 -11.31
C TYR A 104 -2.67 -16.99 -11.85
N LEU A 105 -3.91 -17.31 -12.23
CA LEU A 105 -4.28 -18.61 -12.79
C LEU A 105 -3.53 -18.92 -14.09
N ALA A 106 -3.36 -17.93 -14.97
CA ALA A 106 -2.64 -18.09 -16.23
C ALA A 106 -1.17 -18.49 -16.01
N ARG A 107 -0.53 -18.02 -14.93
CA ARG A 107 0.87 -18.37 -14.60
C ARG A 107 1.03 -19.82 -14.15
N ASP A 108 0.01 -20.38 -13.49
CA ASP A 108 0.02 -21.76 -12.98
C ASP A 108 -0.58 -22.78 -13.97
N SER A 109 -1.17 -22.31 -15.08
CA SER A 109 -1.87 -23.14 -16.07
C SER A 109 -0.99 -24.14 -16.84
N HIS A 110 0.33 -24.11 -16.65
CA HIS A 110 1.29 -25.00 -17.32
C HIS A 110 1.41 -26.40 -16.71
N ASN A 111 0.75 -26.68 -15.58
CA ASN A 111 0.81 -27.96 -14.89
C ASN A 111 -0.50 -28.75 -15.11
N SER A 112 -0.41 -30.04 -15.41
CA SER A 112 -1.57 -30.94 -15.36
C SER A 112 -1.98 -31.13 -13.90
N ILE A 113 -3.16 -30.61 -13.52
CA ILE A 113 -3.70 -30.60 -12.16
C ILE A 113 -4.98 -31.43 -12.05
N THR A 114 -5.18 -32.07 -10.91
CA THR A 114 -6.42 -32.77 -10.56
C THR A 114 -7.52 -31.78 -10.16
N ALA A 115 -8.78 -32.24 -10.09
CA ALA A 115 -9.92 -31.40 -9.69
C ALA A 115 -9.73 -30.76 -8.29
N GLU A 116 -9.27 -31.51 -7.30
CA GLU A 116 -8.99 -30.97 -5.96
C GLU A 116 -7.86 -29.92 -5.95
N GLN A 117 -6.87 -30.07 -6.84
CA GLN A 117 -5.80 -29.10 -6.98
C GLN A 117 -6.29 -27.81 -7.65
N LEU A 118 -7.26 -27.92 -8.57
CA LEU A 118 -7.90 -26.78 -9.21
C LEU A 118 -8.68 -25.94 -8.20
N ASP A 119 -9.45 -26.56 -7.31
CA ASP A 119 -10.22 -25.83 -6.28
C ASP A 119 -9.29 -25.08 -5.31
N ARG A 120 -8.20 -25.72 -4.87
CA ARG A 120 -7.18 -25.07 -4.03
C ARG A 120 -6.47 -23.93 -4.75
N LEU A 121 -6.24 -24.08 -6.06
CA LEU A 121 -5.63 -23.04 -6.88
C LEU A 121 -6.58 -21.84 -7.03
N ASP A 122 -7.86 -22.07 -7.27
CA ASP A 122 -8.86 -21.00 -7.37
C ASP A 122 -9.01 -20.23 -6.05
N LEU A 123 -9.00 -20.94 -4.92
CA LEU A 123 -9.01 -20.32 -3.59
C LEU A 123 -7.79 -19.40 -3.41
N LYS A 124 -6.58 -19.90 -3.68
CA LYS A 124 -5.34 -19.10 -3.60
C LYS A 124 -5.35 -17.91 -4.55
N ALA A 125 -5.86 -18.09 -5.76
CA ALA A 125 -5.98 -17.01 -6.73
C ALA A 125 -6.97 -15.94 -6.26
N THR A 126 -8.02 -16.35 -5.54
CA THR A 126 -8.98 -15.44 -4.91
C THR A 126 -8.34 -14.68 -3.75
N GLU A 127 -7.69 -15.36 -2.81
CA GLU A 127 -6.95 -14.72 -1.70
C GLU A 127 -5.88 -13.75 -2.23
N TRP A 128 -5.20 -14.13 -3.32
CA TRP A 128 -4.24 -13.27 -4.01
C TRP A 128 -4.89 -12.04 -4.66
N ALA A 129 -6.06 -12.19 -5.27
CA ALA A 129 -6.73 -11.09 -5.94
C ALA A 129 -7.40 -10.13 -4.96
N TYR A 130 -7.83 -10.62 -3.80
CA TYR A 130 -8.61 -9.89 -2.80
C TYR A 130 -7.90 -9.93 -1.42
N PRO A 131 -6.71 -9.31 -1.28
CA PRO A 131 -6.00 -9.31 -0.01
C PRO A 131 -6.76 -8.51 1.06
N GLU A 132 -7.00 -9.12 2.21
CA GLU A 132 -7.77 -8.52 3.32
C GLU A 132 -7.11 -7.29 3.93
N ASN A 133 -5.78 -7.21 3.85
CA ASN A 133 -4.98 -6.11 4.39
C ASN A 133 -4.86 -4.90 3.46
N ALA A 134 -5.52 -4.91 2.28
CA ALA A 134 -5.72 -3.74 1.44
C ALA A 134 -7.07 -3.08 1.76
N ILE A 135 -7.11 -2.21 2.77
CA ILE A 135 -8.30 -1.50 3.21
C ILE A 135 -8.57 -0.33 2.27
N ASN A 136 -9.80 -0.21 1.78
CA ASN A 136 -10.22 0.83 0.84
C ASN A 136 -11.27 1.73 1.48
N ARG A 137 -11.05 3.04 1.38
CA ARG A 137 -11.99 4.05 1.86
C ARG A 137 -12.23 5.10 0.80
N THR A 138 -13.48 5.29 0.41
CA THR A 138 -13.90 6.39 -0.45
C THR A 138 -14.45 7.50 0.44
N GLU A 139 -13.77 8.64 0.47
CA GLU A 139 -14.25 9.83 1.17
C GLU A 139 -15.00 10.74 0.21
N GLN A 140 -16.17 11.22 0.64
CA GLN A 140 -16.94 12.18 -0.12
C GLN A 140 -16.50 13.62 0.15
N PHE A 141 -15.93 13.88 1.32
CA PHE A 141 -15.48 15.22 1.74
C PHE A 141 -14.22 15.12 2.60
N ILE A 142 -13.12 15.73 2.15
CA ILE A 142 -11.99 16.09 3.03
C ILE A 142 -11.97 17.61 3.10
N HIS A 143 -12.58 18.16 4.15
CA HIS A 143 -12.38 19.57 4.50
C HIS A 143 -10.97 19.73 5.06
N ILE A 144 -10.03 20.16 4.23
CA ILE A 144 -8.63 20.40 4.64
C ILE A 144 -8.51 21.65 5.52
N ASP A 145 -9.49 22.57 5.44
CA ASP A 145 -9.47 23.86 6.13
C ASP A 145 -10.16 23.89 7.50
N GLU A 146 -10.91 22.85 7.88
CA GLU A 146 -11.49 22.75 9.22
C GLU A 146 -10.81 21.64 10.01
N SER A 147 -10.34 21.97 11.22
CA SER A 147 -9.73 21.03 12.18
C SER A 147 -10.59 19.78 12.44
N SER A 148 -11.89 19.84 12.15
CA SER A 148 -12.87 18.75 12.22
C SER A 148 -12.65 17.65 11.16
N GLY A 149 -12.32 18.00 9.92
CA GLY A 149 -12.15 17.06 8.80
C GLY A 149 -10.90 16.21 8.95
N TRP A 150 -9.78 16.86 9.31
CA TRP A 150 -8.53 16.18 9.60
C TRP A 150 -8.64 15.24 10.82
N GLU A 151 -9.24 15.69 11.92
CA GLU A 151 -9.36 14.85 13.12
C GLU A 151 -10.32 13.67 12.92
N SER A 152 -11.39 13.84 12.13
CA SER A 152 -12.25 12.73 11.71
C SER A 152 -11.49 11.70 10.88
N LEU A 153 -10.75 12.15 9.85
CA LEU A 153 -9.94 11.26 9.02
C LEU A 153 -8.86 10.56 9.85
N ARG A 154 -8.13 11.30 10.70
CA ARG A 154 -7.12 10.76 11.60
C ARG A 154 -7.70 9.69 12.51
N ARG A 155 -8.83 9.95 13.19
CA ARG A 155 -9.49 8.97 14.07
C ARG A 155 -9.91 7.72 13.31
N ASN A 156 -10.44 7.88 12.12
CA ASN A 156 -10.79 6.77 11.25
C ASN A 156 -9.57 5.94 10.82
N ILE A 157 -8.46 6.61 10.46
CA ILE A 157 -7.20 5.93 10.17
C ILE A 157 -6.72 5.15 11.40
N MET A 158 -6.75 5.76 12.59
CA MET A 158 -6.34 5.09 13.83
C MET A 158 -7.21 3.87 14.15
N ASN A 159 -8.54 3.96 13.99
CA ASN A 159 -9.46 2.84 14.17
C ASN A 159 -9.27 1.71 13.15
N CYS A 160 -8.66 1.99 12.00
CA CYS A 160 -8.29 0.95 11.02
C CYS A 160 -6.91 0.33 11.29
N ILE A 161 -6.13 0.91 12.20
CA ILE A 161 -4.78 0.44 12.58
C ILE A 161 -4.81 -0.35 13.90
N GLU A 162 -5.74 -0.05 14.81
CA GLU A 162 -6.03 -0.78 16.06
C GLU A 162 -6.85 -2.05 15.82
#